data_AF-A0A133XLW4-F1
#
_entry.id   AF-A0A133XLW4-F1
#
_cell.length_a   1.000
_cell.length_b   1.000
_cell.length_c   1.000
_cell.angle_alpha   90.00
_cell.angle_beta   90.00
_cell.angle_gamma   90.00
#
_symmetry.space_group_name_H-M   'P 1'
#
loop_
_entity.id
_entity.type
_entity.pdbx_description
1 polymer ?
#
loop_
_entity_poly.entity_id
_entity_poly.type
_entity_poly.pdbx_seq_one_letter_code
_entity_poly.pdbx_strand_id
1 'polypeptide(L)'
;MIERHWREYLRKMRGTTRGSPPRVSNAEMFWSWVGAFLGITALVWSGRLFFDGSDLVLMIGSFGASAVLLYGAVRSPLAQPRNVLGGHIISALIGVLSWKLLQPVPWLAPAVAVATAIAIMHATRTLHPPGGATALIAVIGSPEIHHLGFWYVLVPATLGPLILLVVALLINNIPRSRRYPEIWF
;
A
#
# COMPACT_ATOMS: atom_id res chain seq x y z
N MET A 1 -2.69 -35.76 20.72
CA MET A 1 -2.08 -34.42 20.90
C MET A 1 -2.24 -33.52 19.67
N ILE A 2 -2.03 -34.04 18.44
CA ILE A 2 -2.13 -33.27 17.17
C ILE A 2 -3.54 -32.73 16.90
N GLU A 3 -4.59 -33.53 17.10
CA GLU A 3 -5.97 -33.06 16.86
C GLU A 3 -6.39 -31.88 17.75
N ARG A 4 -5.83 -31.78 18.96
CA ARG A 4 -6.13 -30.67 19.87
C ARG A 4 -5.51 -29.37 19.37
N HIS A 5 -4.28 -29.44 18.83
CA HIS A 5 -3.60 -28.30 18.21
C HIS A 5 -4.35 -27.81 16.96
N TRP A 6 -4.87 -28.73 16.13
CA TRP A 6 -5.66 -28.32 14.97
C TRP A 6 -6.99 -27.67 15.35
N ARG A 7 -7.69 -28.22 16.34
CA ARG A 7 -8.91 -27.59 16.86
C ARG A 7 -8.64 -26.19 17.42
N GLU A 8 -7.56 -26.02 18.18
CA GLU A 8 -7.17 -24.70 18.72
C GLU A 8 -6.77 -23.71 17.62
N TYR A 9 -6.01 -24.16 16.61
CA TYR A 9 -5.66 -23.35 15.44
C TYR A 9 -6.91 -22.90 14.66
N LEU A 10 -7.80 -23.83 14.31
CA LEU A 10 -9.05 -23.52 13.60
C LEU A 10 -9.99 -22.65 14.46
N ARG A 11 -9.98 -22.81 15.78
CA ARG A 11 -10.78 -21.97 16.69
C ARG A 11 -10.38 -20.49 16.62
N LYS A 12 -9.12 -20.15 16.34
CA LYS A 12 -8.66 -18.75 16.17
C LYS A 12 -9.40 -18.04 15.03
N MET A 13 -9.81 -18.76 13.98
CA MET A 13 -10.54 -18.20 12.83
C MET A 13 -11.97 -17.75 13.17
N ARG A 14 -12.52 -18.15 14.33
CA ARG A 14 -13.85 -17.71 14.77
C ARG A 14 -13.90 -16.24 15.22
N GLY A 15 -12.74 -15.62 15.42
CA GLY A 15 -12.65 -14.30 16.03
C GLY A 15 -13.06 -14.31 17.50
N THR A 16 -12.67 -13.26 18.23
CA THR A 16 -12.99 -13.09 19.66
C THR A 16 -13.90 -11.89 19.91
N THR A 17 -13.91 -10.92 18.99
CA THR A 17 -14.72 -9.71 19.08
C THR A 17 -16.14 -9.97 18.57
N ARG A 18 -17.15 -9.62 19.38
CA ARG A 18 -18.56 -9.68 18.99
C ARG A 18 -19.02 -8.30 18.50
N GLY A 19 -19.86 -8.29 17.47
CA GLY A 19 -20.42 -7.07 16.88
C GLY A 19 -19.56 -6.50 15.74
N SER A 20 -20.09 -5.46 15.09
CA SER A 20 -19.41 -4.76 14.01
C SER A 20 -18.60 -3.57 14.54
N PRO A 21 -17.53 -3.14 13.86
CA PRO A 21 -16.85 -1.89 14.18
C PRO A 21 -17.83 -0.71 14.23
N PRO A 22 -17.62 0.28 15.12
CA PRO A 22 -18.49 1.45 15.20
C PRO A 22 -18.48 2.22 13.87
N ARG A 23 -19.65 2.73 13.47
CA ARG A 23 -19.78 3.55 12.25
C ARG A 23 -19.09 4.91 12.46
N VAL A 24 -18.35 5.36 11.44
CA VAL A 24 -17.76 6.70 11.39
C VAL A 24 -18.82 7.77 11.15
N SER A 25 -18.60 8.99 11.65
CA SER A 25 -19.54 10.11 11.47
C SER A 25 -19.66 10.52 9.99
N ASN A 26 -20.77 11.18 9.62
CA ASN A 26 -20.96 11.66 8.24
C ASN A 26 -19.87 12.66 7.82
N ALA A 27 -19.40 13.51 8.74
CA ALA A 27 -18.30 14.42 8.48
C ALA A 27 -17.00 13.67 8.18
N GLU A 28 -16.68 12.62 8.95
CA GLU A 28 -15.52 11.77 8.67
C GLU A 28 -15.63 11.07 7.32
N MET A 29 -16.80 10.54 6.96
CA MET A 29 -17.01 9.94 5.64
C MET A 29 -16.79 10.95 4.52
N PHE A 30 -17.30 12.17 4.67
CA PHE A 30 -17.11 13.23 3.69
C PHE A 30 -15.64 13.58 3.47
N TRP A 31 -14.87 13.79 4.55
CA TRP A 31 -13.44 14.12 4.42
C TRP A 31 -12.60 12.96 3.89
N SER A 32 -12.94 11.72 4.24
CA SER A 32 -12.34 10.53 3.62
C SER A 32 -12.59 10.49 2.11
N TRP A 33 -13.83 10.78 1.70
CA TRP A 33 -14.22 10.81 0.29
C TRP A 33 -13.49 11.92 -0.47
N VAL A 34 -13.47 13.15 0.06
CA VAL A 34 -12.77 14.29 -0.55
C VAL A 34 -11.28 13.98 -0.71
N GLY A 35 -10.62 13.48 0.34
CA GLY A 35 -9.20 13.14 0.30
C GLY A 35 -8.88 12.05 -0.72
N ALA A 36 -9.67 10.98 -0.72
CA ALA A 36 -9.50 9.88 -1.67
C ALA A 36 -9.76 10.32 -3.12
N PHE A 37 -10.83 11.09 -3.36
CA PHE A 37 -11.15 11.62 -4.68
C PHE A 37 -10.01 12.50 -5.20
N LEU A 38 -9.61 13.53 -4.45
CA LEU A 38 -8.54 14.45 -4.86
C LEU A 38 -7.20 13.73 -5.02
N GLY A 39 -6.87 12.82 -4.12
CA GLY A 39 -5.62 12.06 -4.15
C GLY A 39 -5.53 11.14 -5.37
N ILE A 40 -6.57 10.35 -5.62
CA ILE A 40 -6.61 9.44 -6.77
C ILE A 40 -6.71 10.23 -8.08
N THR A 41 -7.49 11.33 -8.14
CA THR A 41 -7.51 12.19 -9.32
C THR A 41 -6.15 12.80 -9.61
N ALA A 42 -5.46 13.35 -8.61
CA ALA A 42 -4.11 13.91 -8.79
C ALA A 42 -3.12 12.85 -9.26
N LEU A 43 -3.17 11.66 -8.67
CA LEU A 43 -2.33 10.52 -9.05
C LEU A 43 -2.59 10.07 -10.48
N VAL A 44 -3.85 9.84 -10.87
CA VAL A 44 -4.23 9.40 -12.23
C VAL A 44 -3.86 10.47 -13.25
N TRP A 45 -4.14 11.74 -12.95
CA TRP A 45 -3.80 12.85 -13.83
C TRP A 45 -2.28 12.96 -14.05
N SER A 46 -1.49 12.83 -12.98
CA SER A 46 -0.03 12.81 -13.06
C SER A 46 0.50 11.56 -13.78
N GLY A 47 -0.14 10.41 -13.55
CA GLY A 47 0.24 9.11 -14.13
C GLY A 47 0.07 9.03 -15.64
N ARG A 48 -0.85 9.82 -16.23
CA ARG A 48 -0.99 9.95 -17.69
C ARG A 48 0.26 10.49 -18.38
N LEU A 49 1.18 11.11 -17.64
CA LEU A 49 2.45 11.60 -18.17
C LEU A 49 3.54 10.51 -18.22
N PHE A 50 3.33 9.37 -17.54
CA PHE A 50 4.38 8.37 -17.31
C PHE A 50 3.98 6.93 -17.67
N PHE A 51 2.70 6.60 -17.75
CA PHE A 51 2.22 5.24 -17.95
C PHE A 51 1.15 5.13 -19.04
N ASP A 52 1.23 4.08 -19.85
CA ASP A 52 0.16 3.64 -20.75
C ASP A 52 -0.87 2.76 -20.02
N GLY A 53 -2.07 2.65 -20.59
CA GLY A 53 -3.31 2.35 -19.88
C GLY A 53 -3.36 1.12 -18.95
N SER A 54 -2.69 0.02 -19.25
CA SER A 54 -2.78 -1.23 -18.46
C SER A 54 -2.02 -1.18 -17.14
N ASP A 55 -0.84 -0.56 -17.10
CA ASP A 55 -0.01 -0.49 -15.89
C ASP A 55 -0.56 0.50 -14.87
N LEU A 56 -1.21 1.55 -15.37
CA LEU A 56 -1.96 2.48 -14.56
C LEU A 56 -3.05 1.76 -13.75
N VAL A 57 -3.74 0.77 -14.33
CA VAL A 57 -4.79 0.00 -13.65
C VAL A 57 -4.24 -0.85 -12.50
N LEU A 58 -3.12 -1.55 -12.71
CA LEU A 58 -2.48 -2.35 -11.67
C LEU A 58 -2.00 -1.46 -10.51
N MET A 59 -1.38 -0.32 -10.84
CA MET A 59 -0.92 0.65 -9.85
C MET A 59 -2.05 1.31 -9.08
N ILE A 60 -3.18 1.59 -9.73
CA ILE A 60 -4.40 2.07 -9.04
C ILE A 60 -4.85 1.07 -7.97
N GLY A 61 -4.64 -0.23 -8.13
CA GLY A 61 -4.93 -1.22 -7.09
C GLY A 61 -4.11 -1.00 -5.81
N SER A 62 -2.79 -0.85 -5.95
CA SER A 62 -1.89 -0.57 -4.81
C SER A 62 -2.20 0.80 -4.18
N PHE A 63 -2.26 1.85 -5.00
CA PHE A 63 -2.47 3.21 -4.53
C PHE A 63 -3.89 3.50 -4.03
N GLY A 64 -4.89 2.77 -4.54
CA GLY A 64 -6.24 2.77 -4.00
C GLY A 64 -6.28 2.24 -2.57
N ALA A 65 -5.54 1.17 -2.27
CA ALA A 65 -5.39 0.69 -0.90
C ALA A 65 -4.64 1.70 -0.02
N SER A 66 -3.63 2.40 -0.55
CA SER A 66 -2.95 3.50 0.16
C SER A 66 -3.91 4.64 0.46
N ALA A 67 -4.79 5.00 -0.48
CA ALA A 67 -5.83 6.02 -0.27
C ALA A 67 -6.82 5.61 0.83
N VAL A 68 -7.24 4.34 0.88
CA VAL A 68 -8.09 3.85 1.99
C VAL A 68 -7.41 4.08 3.34
N LEU A 69 -6.11 3.79 3.45
CA LEU A 69 -5.36 4.04 4.69
C LEU A 69 -5.19 5.53 4.99
N LEU A 70 -4.68 6.30 4.04
CA LEU A 70 -4.36 7.72 4.20
C LEU A 70 -5.57 8.59 4.51
N TYR A 71 -6.72 8.30 3.89
CA TYR A 71 -7.91 9.17 4.00
C TYR A 71 -9.01 8.56 4.87
N GLY A 72 -9.14 7.23 4.88
CA GLY A 72 -10.18 6.50 5.63
C GLY A 72 -9.73 6.03 7.01
N ALA A 73 -8.45 5.67 7.18
CA ALA A 73 -7.86 5.20 8.44
C ALA A 73 -6.72 6.12 8.89
N VAL A 74 -6.97 7.44 8.88
CA VAL A 74 -5.98 8.52 9.07
C VAL A 74 -5.05 8.33 10.27
N ARG A 75 -5.60 7.81 11.39
CA ARG A 75 -4.87 7.58 12.65
C ARG A 75 -4.14 6.23 12.71
N SER A 76 -4.28 5.41 11.67
CA SER A 76 -3.60 4.12 11.61
C SER A 76 -2.09 4.33 11.61
N PRO A 77 -1.32 3.59 12.42
CA PRO A 77 0.14 3.57 12.30
C PRO A 77 0.57 3.22 10.87
N LEU A 78 -0.17 2.35 10.18
CA LEU A 78 0.13 1.91 8.81
C LEU A 78 -0.09 3.01 7.77
N ALA A 79 -0.82 4.08 8.11
CA ALA A 79 -1.07 5.23 7.24
C ALA A 79 -0.07 6.37 7.46
N GLN A 80 0.85 6.27 8.41
CA GLN A 80 1.79 7.35 8.73
C GLN A 80 2.89 7.48 7.66
N PRO A 81 3.46 8.70 7.44
CA PRO A 81 4.36 9.01 6.32
C PRO A 81 5.54 8.04 6.15
N ARG A 82 6.23 7.67 7.23
CA ARG A 82 7.33 6.69 7.19
C ARG A 82 6.88 5.34 6.65
N ASN A 83 5.70 4.87 7.04
CA ASN A 83 5.18 3.59 6.59
C ASN A 83 4.76 3.67 5.12
N VAL A 84 4.05 4.74 4.74
CA VAL A 84 3.63 4.96 3.36
C VAL A 84 4.83 4.98 2.42
N LEU A 85 5.78 5.90 2.60
CA LEU A 85 6.93 6.02 1.71
C LEU A 85 7.88 4.83 1.86
N GLY A 86 8.27 4.48 3.09
CA GLY A 86 9.23 3.41 3.35
C GLY A 86 8.70 2.04 2.89
N GLY A 87 7.41 1.77 3.12
CA GLY A 87 6.78 0.52 2.69
C GLY A 87 6.73 0.38 1.17
N HIS A 88 6.35 1.43 0.44
CA HIS A 88 6.38 1.37 -1.03
C HIS A 88 7.80 1.26 -1.59
N ILE A 89 8.77 2.03 -1.07
CA ILE A 89 10.17 2.02 -1.54
C ILE A 89 10.83 0.66 -1.30
N ILE A 90 10.73 0.13 -0.08
CA ILE A 90 11.31 -1.17 0.27
C ILE A 90 10.67 -2.28 -0.57
N SER A 91 9.34 -2.27 -0.68
CA SER A 91 8.64 -3.27 -1.47
C SER A 91 8.99 -3.22 -2.95
N ALA A 92 9.11 -2.03 -3.53
CA ALA A 92 9.52 -1.87 -4.93
C ALA A 92 10.93 -2.41 -5.16
N LEU A 93 11.87 -2.12 -4.26
CA LEU A 93 13.23 -2.66 -4.33
C LEU A 93 13.22 -4.19 -4.30
N ILE A 94 12.52 -4.78 -3.33
CA ILE A 94 12.40 -6.24 -3.21
C ILE A 94 11.70 -6.86 -4.43
N GLY A 95 10.66 -6.22 -4.95
CA GLY A 95 9.94 -6.69 -6.14
C GLY A 95 10.81 -6.71 -7.39
N VAL A 96 11.55 -5.63 -7.66
CA VAL A 96 12.48 -5.53 -8.81
C VAL A 96 13.61 -6.56 -8.67
N LEU A 97 14.17 -6.73 -7.48
CA LEU A 97 15.19 -7.75 -7.22
C LEU A 97 14.64 -9.16 -7.45
N SER A 98 13.43 -9.43 -6.96
CA SER A 98 12.77 -10.72 -7.12
C SER A 98 12.51 -11.03 -8.59
N TRP A 99 12.01 -10.07 -9.38
CA TRP A 99 11.86 -10.22 -10.83
C TRP A 99 13.20 -10.54 -11.50
N LYS A 100 14.24 -9.73 -11.26
CA LYS A 100 15.54 -9.91 -11.92
C LYS A 100 16.19 -11.26 -11.60
N LEU A 101 16.08 -11.74 -10.36
CA LEU A 101 16.69 -13.00 -9.91
C LEU A 101 15.86 -14.24 -10.25
N LEU A 102 14.53 -14.12 -10.28
CA LEU A 102 13.61 -15.25 -10.38
C LEU A 102 12.77 -15.26 -11.67
N GLN A 103 13.04 -14.38 -12.63
CA GLN A 103 12.40 -14.42 -13.96
C GLN A 103 12.48 -15.79 -14.67
N PRO A 104 13.50 -16.67 -14.48
CA PRO A 104 13.48 -18.02 -15.06
C PRO A 104 12.45 -18.95 -14.39
N VAL A 105 11.93 -18.57 -13.22
CA VAL A 105 10.95 -19.33 -12.41
C VAL A 105 9.78 -18.41 -12.03
N PRO A 106 8.99 -17.93 -13.02
CA PRO A 106 8.07 -16.80 -12.84
C PRO A 106 6.91 -17.06 -11.88
N TRP A 107 6.55 -18.33 -11.62
CA TRP A 107 5.50 -18.68 -10.66
C TRP A 107 5.93 -18.43 -9.20
N LEU A 108 7.24 -18.49 -8.92
CA LEU A 108 7.80 -18.33 -7.57
C LEU A 108 8.09 -16.86 -7.23
N ALA A 109 8.46 -16.06 -8.25
CA ALA A 109 8.87 -14.67 -8.08
C ALA A 109 7.82 -13.81 -7.32
N PRO A 110 6.50 -13.89 -7.59
CA PRO A 110 5.48 -13.13 -6.88
C PRO A 110 5.44 -13.46 -5.38
N ALA A 111 5.50 -14.76 -5.04
CA ALA A 111 5.43 -15.23 -3.67
C ALA A 111 6.66 -14.76 -2.87
N VAL A 112 7.85 -14.87 -3.46
CA VAL A 112 9.10 -14.38 -2.85
C VAL A 112 9.06 -12.87 -2.68
N ALA A 113 8.68 -12.12 -3.72
CA ALA A 113 8.61 -10.67 -3.66
C ALA A 113 7.72 -10.16 -2.52
N VAL A 114 6.48 -10.67 -2.43
CA VAL A 114 5.52 -10.22 -1.41
C VAL A 114 5.94 -10.67 -0.01
N ALA A 115 6.32 -11.94 0.17
CA ALA A 115 6.71 -12.46 1.48
C ALA A 115 7.95 -11.76 2.02
N THR A 116 8.98 -11.57 1.19
CA THR A 116 10.20 -10.86 1.57
C THR A 116 9.92 -9.39 1.83
N ALA A 117 9.10 -8.72 1.01
CA ALA A 117 8.74 -7.32 1.25
C ALA A 117 8.04 -7.13 2.60
N ILE A 118 7.10 -8.01 2.95
CA ILE A 118 6.43 -8.00 4.27
C ILE A 118 7.45 -8.18 5.40
N ALA A 119 8.36 -9.16 5.28
CA ALA A 119 9.38 -9.42 6.29
C ALA A 119 10.30 -8.21 6.52
N ILE A 120 10.78 -7.58 5.44
CA ILE A 120 11.68 -6.42 5.54
C ILE A 120 10.94 -5.18 6.04
N MET A 121 9.69 -4.95 5.62
CA MET A 121 8.86 -3.87 6.18
C MET A 121 8.63 -4.05 7.69
N HIS A 122 8.45 -5.28 8.17
CA HIS A 122 8.40 -5.58 9.60
C HIS A 122 9.73 -5.24 10.28
N ALA A 123 10.86 -5.70 9.73
CA ALA A 123 12.18 -5.48 10.30
C ALA A 123 12.54 -3.98 10.40
N THR A 124 12.13 -3.20 9.40
CA THR A 124 12.44 -1.76 9.30
C THR A 124 11.38 -0.86 9.97
N ARG A 125 10.30 -1.46 10.48
CA ARG A 125 9.13 -0.77 11.05
C ARG A 125 8.50 0.21 10.07
N THR A 126 8.34 -0.22 8.82
CA THR A 126 7.71 0.56 7.74
C THR A 126 6.50 -0.16 7.14
N LEU A 127 5.83 -1.01 7.93
CA LEU A 127 4.74 -1.84 7.43
C LEU A 127 3.60 -0.99 6.84
N HIS A 128 3.43 -1.11 5.52
CA HIS A 128 2.36 -0.50 4.77
C HIS A 128 1.81 -1.56 3.80
N PRO A 129 0.65 -2.17 4.11
CA PRO A 129 0.10 -3.27 3.30
C PRO A 129 0.02 -3.00 1.79
N PRO A 130 -0.31 -1.78 1.32
CA PRO A 130 -0.26 -1.45 -0.11
C PRO A 130 1.11 -1.65 -0.76
N GLY A 131 2.20 -1.53 0.00
CA GLY A 131 3.54 -1.88 -0.44
C GLY A 131 3.65 -3.35 -0.86
N GLY A 132 2.93 -4.28 -0.24
CA GLY A 132 2.90 -5.67 -0.69
C GLY A 132 2.44 -5.79 -2.15
N ALA A 133 1.41 -5.03 -2.53
CA ALA A 133 0.96 -4.94 -3.92
C ALA A 133 2.02 -4.27 -4.81
N THR A 134 2.75 -3.26 -4.32
CA THR A 134 3.88 -2.65 -5.07
C THR A 134 4.99 -3.64 -5.40
N ALA A 135 5.34 -4.53 -4.45
CA ALA A 135 6.31 -5.60 -4.70
C ALA A 135 5.78 -6.59 -5.75
N LEU A 136 4.51 -6.97 -5.65
CA LEU A 136 3.85 -7.86 -6.59
C LEU A 136 3.82 -7.29 -8.01
N ILE A 137 3.42 -6.02 -8.17
CA ILE A 137 3.34 -5.33 -9.47
C ILE A 137 4.70 -5.26 -10.16
N ALA A 138 5.80 -5.10 -9.42
CA ALA A 138 7.14 -5.14 -10.01
C ALA A 138 7.47 -6.49 -10.68
N VAL A 139 6.78 -7.56 -10.28
CA VAL A 139 6.94 -8.91 -10.82
C VAL A 139 5.90 -9.23 -11.89
N ILE A 140 4.63 -8.94 -11.65
CA ILE A 140 3.52 -9.31 -12.56
C ILE A 140 3.16 -8.21 -13.56
N GLY A 141 3.83 -7.07 -13.48
CA GLY A 141 3.62 -5.94 -14.38
C GLY A 141 3.96 -6.27 -15.83
N SER A 142 3.61 -5.35 -16.71
CA SER A 142 3.92 -5.43 -18.13
C SER A 142 5.44 -5.46 -18.40
N PRO A 143 5.85 -5.77 -19.65
CA PRO A 143 7.22 -5.53 -20.08
C PRO A 143 7.71 -4.11 -19.78
N GLU A 144 6.86 -3.09 -19.94
CA GLU A 144 7.19 -1.70 -19.66
C GLU A 144 7.60 -1.50 -18.18
N ILE A 145 6.87 -2.11 -17.23
CA ILE A 145 7.24 -2.10 -15.81
C ILE A 145 8.57 -2.81 -15.58
N HIS A 146 8.80 -3.95 -16.23
CA HIS A 146 10.05 -4.68 -16.12
C HIS A 146 11.24 -3.89 -16.70
N HIS A 147 11.01 -3.16 -17.80
CA HIS A 147 11.99 -2.30 -18.47
C HIS A 147 12.42 -1.10 -17.60
N LEU A 148 11.53 -0.58 -16.74
CA LEU A 148 11.93 0.44 -15.76
C LEU A 148 13.05 -0.07 -14.84
N GLY A 149 13.07 -1.37 -14.50
CA GLY A 149 14.03 -1.91 -13.55
C GLY A 149 14.02 -1.12 -12.24
N PHE A 150 15.17 -0.61 -11.81
CA PHE A 150 15.24 0.18 -10.57
C PHE A 150 14.58 1.56 -10.68
N TRP A 151 14.27 2.07 -11.89
CA TRP A 151 13.44 3.26 -12.03
C TRP A 151 12.02 3.06 -11.49
N TYR A 152 11.54 1.82 -11.40
CA TYR A 152 10.27 1.50 -10.74
C TYR A 152 10.24 1.96 -9.27
N VAL A 153 11.38 1.93 -8.58
CA VAL A 153 11.49 2.38 -7.17
C VAL A 153 11.23 3.88 -7.06
N LEU A 154 11.82 4.68 -7.95
CA LEU A 154 11.76 6.13 -7.85
C LEU A 154 10.51 6.71 -8.51
N VAL A 155 10.11 6.22 -9.69
CA VAL A 155 9.01 6.82 -10.44
C VAL A 155 7.66 6.36 -9.87
N PRO A 156 7.13 5.15 -10.12
CA PRO A 156 5.84 4.80 -9.58
C PRO A 156 5.85 4.64 -8.05
N ALA A 157 6.83 3.93 -7.50
CA ALA A 157 6.77 3.55 -6.08
C ALA A 157 7.12 4.68 -5.08
N THR A 158 7.75 5.77 -5.53
CA THR A 158 8.01 6.93 -4.66
C THR A 158 7.11 8.11 -5.02
N LEU A 159 7.01 8.49 -6.30
CA LEU A 159 6.20 9.66 -6.67
C LEU A 159 4.70 9.43 -6.44
N GLY A 160 4.18 8.23 -6.74
CA GLY A 160 2.76 7.93 -6.53
C GLY A 160 2.32 8.09 -5.07
N PRO A 161 2.97 7.41 -4.12
CA PRO A 161 2.70 7.57 -2.70
C PRO A 161 2.98 8.98 -2.18
N LEU A 162 3.97 9.68 -2.73
CA LEU A 162 4.25 11.07 -2.37
C LEU A 162 3.09 12.01 -2.76
N ILE A 163 2.51 11.85 -3.96
CA ILE A 163 1.33 12.60 -4.38
C ILE A 163 0.17 12.38 -3.40
N LEU A 164 -0.11 11.11 -3.08
CA LEU A 164 -1.15 10.79 -2.10
C LEU A 164 -0.85 11.37 -0.71
N LEU A 165 0.41 11.31 -0.28
CA LEU A 165 0.83 11.87 1.00
C LEU A 165 0.64 13.39 1.06
N VAL A 166 0.99 14.11 -0.01
CA VAL A 166 0.77 15.57 -0.08
C VAL A 166 -0.71 15.89 0.05
N VAL A 167 -1.58 15.19 -0.68
CA VAL A 167 -3.03 15.38 -0.53
C VAL A 167 -3.50 15.04 0.89
N ALA A 168 -2.97 13.98 1.50
CA ALA A 168 -3.30 13.61 2.88
C ALA A 168 -2.89 14.70 3.89
N LEU A 169 -1.71 15.29 3.74
CA LEU A 169 -1.25 16.41 4.56
C LEU A 169 -2.16 17.64 4.43
N LEU A 170 -2.65 17.93 3.22
CA LEU A 170 -3.54 19.06 3.00
C LEU A 170 -4.94 18.79 3.54
N ILE A 171 -5.57 17.68 3.14
CA ILE A 171 -6.98 17.43 3.41
C ILE A 171 -7.24 16.98 4.85
N ASN A 172 -6.39 16.12 5.42
CA ASN A 172 -6.61 15.61 6.78
C ASN A 172 -6.34 16.64 7.88
N ASN A 173 -5.82 17.83 7.57
CA ASN A 173 -5.62 18.91 8.54
C ASN A 173 -6.68 20.03 8.44
N ILE A 174 -7.63 19.94 7.50
CA ILE A 174 -8.75 20.89 7.40
C ILE A 174 -9.80 20.67 8.51
N PRO A 175 -10.36 19.46 8.70
CA PRO A 175 -11.35 19.25 9.77
C PRO A 175 -10.70 19.20 11.15
N ARG A 176 -11.33 19.84 12.13
CA ARG A 176 -10.89 19.84 13.54
C ARG A 176 -10.87 18.43 14.19
N SER A 177 -11.58 17.47 13.62
CA SER A 177 -11.66 16.09 14.13
C SER A 177 -10.45 15.22 13.74
N ARG A 178 -9.64 15.67 12.78
CA ARG A 178 -8.46 14.97 12.28
C ARG A 178 -7.19 15.74 12.62
N ARG A 179 -6.09 14.99 12.63
CA ARG A 179 -4.72 15.49 12.71
C ARG A 179 -3.85 14.52 11.94
N TYR A 180 -3.06 15.01 10.99
CA TYR A 180 -2.17 14.15 10.22
C TYR A 180 -0.86 14.87 9.87
N PRO A 181 0.29 14.21 9.99
CA PRO A 181 0.46 12.89 10.60
C PRO A 181 0.36 12.95 12.12
N GLU A 182 0.14 11.79 12.74
CA GLU A 182 0.36 11.62 14.18
C GLU A 182 1.85 11.40 14.47
N ILE A 183 2.57 10.73 13.57
CA ILE A 183 4.00 10.40 13.71
C ILE A 183 4.68 10.49 12.34
N TRP A 184 5.86 11.13 12.25
CA TRP A 184 6.64 11.18 11.01
C TRP A 184 7.62 10.01 10.85
N PHE A 185 8.29 9.57 11.93
CA PHE A 185 9.37 8.57 11.92
C PHE A 185 9.27 7.58 13.07
#